data_AF-A0A9P4T5Y5-F1
#
_entry.id   AF-A0A9P4T5Y5-F1
#
_cell.length_a   1.000
_cell.length_b   1.000
_cell.length_c   1.000
_cell.angle_alpha   90.00
_cell.angle_beta   90.00
_cell.angle_gamma   90.00
#
_symmetry.space_group_name_H-M   'P 1'
#
loop_
_entity.id
_entity.type
_entity.pdbx_description
1 polymer ?
#
loop_
_entity_poly.entity_id
_entity_poly.type
_entity_poly.pdbx_seq_one_letter_code
_entity_poly.pdbx_strand_id
1 'polypeptide(L)'
;MNSHGSRAVDDNSYRDDGLSNGIPLRVHREQHLEIQGSLRAQHDWNTSVRPITDYEGGLGNRFNFISVTIPDCLPERLEIISYANEFAFLYDDEMEQLDLKQFQEGRDAMLQVFSEEQGDATPFNETKALDPKKKIQMQIFARMKALDAERAVITMQSWIKFVDLASRTRMEPFETLNQYLPTRAIDAGELLVDPFLCAVIVVN
;
A
#
# COMPACT_ATOMS: atom_id res chain seq x y z
N MET A 1 -16.61 -15.05 17.91
CA MET A 1 -16.77 -15.15 16.44
C MET A 1 -15.58 -15.94 15.91
N ASN A 2 -15.82 -17.10 15.30
CA ASN A 2 -14.74 -17.89 14.69
C ASN A 2 -14.35 -17.23 13.38
N SER A 3 -13.27 -16.47 13.36
CA SER A 3 -12.75 -15.91 12.11
C SER A 3 -12.14 -17.06 11.28
N HIS A 4 -12.61 -17.21 10.05
CA HIS A 4 -12.24 -18.33 9.18
C HIS A 4 -10.89 -18.08 8.47
N GLY A 5 -10.43 -16.82 8.36
CA GLY A 5 -9.22 -16.43 7.65
C GLY A 5 -7.92 -16.42 8.48
N SER A 6 -8.01 -16.22 9.80
CA SER A 6 -6.82 -16.12 10.68
C SER A 6 -6.76 -17.17 11.79
N ARG A 7 -5.61 -17.18 12.48
CA ARG A 7 -5.38 -17.88 13.75
C ARG A 7 -4.79 -16.92 14.77
N ALA A 8 -5.16 -17.11 16.04
CA ALA A 8 -4.46 -16.44 17.14
C ALA A 8 -3.02 -16.97 17.27
N VAL A 9 -2.11 -16.10 17.69
CA VAL A 9 -0.74 -16.44 18.04
C VAL A 9 -0.65 -16.55 19.55
N ASP A 10 0.16 -17.50 20.06
CA ASP A 10 0.42 -17.63 21.50
C ASP A 10 1.20 -16.41 22.01
N ASP A 11 0.70 -15.75 23.04
CA ASP A 11 1.28 -14.54 23.64
C ASP A 11 2.71 -14.78 24.13
N ASN A 12 3.07 -16.00 24.54
CA ASN A 12 4.43 -16.34 24.98
C ASN A 12 5.43 -16.47 23.82
N SER A 13 4.94 -16.46 22.58
CA SER A 13 5.75 -16.70 21.40
C SER A 13 6.20 -15.42 20.69
N TYR A 14 5.76 -14.25 21.13
CA TYR A 14 6.21 -12.95 20.62
C TYR A 14 6.40 -11.96 21.76
N ARG A 15 7.07 -10.84 21.47
CA ARG A 15 7.22 -9.73 22.41
C ARG A 15 6.32 -8.59 21.96
N ASP A 16 5.56 -8.02 22.89
CA ASP A 16 4.75 -6.84 22.65
C ASP A 16 5.27 -5.59 23.36
N ASP A 17 6.26 -5.76 24.26
CA ASP A 17 6.89 -4.72 25.06
C ASP A 17 5.88 -3.78 25.78
N GLY A 18 4.67 -4.28 26.08
CA GLY A 18 3.58 -3.50 26.69
C GLY A 18 2.86 -2.53 25.73
N LEU A 19 3.13 -2.59 24.43
CA LEU A 19 2.57 -1.70 23.40
C LEU A 19 1.28 -2.25 22.76
N SER A 20 0.95 -3.53 22.99
CA SER A 20 -0.26 -4.16 22.43
C SER A 20 -1.55 -3.75 23.15
N ASN A 21 -1.46 -3.22 24.38
CA ASN A 21 -2.59 -2.91 25.24
C ASN A 21 -3.62 -4.08 25.36
N GLY A 22 -3.12 -5.32 25.39
CA GLY A 22 -3.96 -6.52 25.50
C GLY A 22 -4.69 -6.92 24.22
N ILE A 23 -4.38 -6.30 23.07
CA ILE A 23 -4.90 -6.70 21.77
C ILE A 23 -4.14 -7.95 21.30
N PRO A 24 -4.83 -9.10 21.09
CA PRO A 24 -4.16 -10.34 20.73
C PRO A 24 -3.65 -10.30 19.29
N LEU A 25 -2.44 -10.83 19.07
CA LEU A 25 -1.90 -10.98 17.73
C LEU A 25 -2.64 -12.11 16.99
N ARG A 26 -3.13 -11.80 15.79
CA ARG A 26 -3.66 -12.78 14.85
C ARG A 26 -2.84 -12.76 13.58
N VAL A 27 -2.79 -13.90 12.90
CA VAL A 27 -2.09 -14.04 11.64
C VAL A 27 -2.96 -14.75 10.61
N HIS A 28 -2.96 -14.24 9.37
CA HIS A 28 -3.64 -14.85 8.23
C HIS A 28 -3.14 -16.28 8.02
N ARG A 29 -4.03 -17.22 7.67
CA ARG A 29 -3.67 -18.63 7.48
C ARG A 29 -2.85 -18.86 6.22
N GLU A 30 -3.09 -18.06 5.19
CA GLU A 30 -2.48 -18.17 3.87
C GLU A 30 -1.41 -17.09 3.63
N GLN A 31 -0.50 -16.88 4.60
CA GLN A 31 0.60 -15.91 4.48
C GLN A 31 1.46 -16.07 3.22
N HIS A 32 1.44 -17.25 2.60
CA HIS A 32 2.13 -17.51 1.35
C HIS A 32 1.62 -16.64 0.18
N LEU A 33 0.35 -16.22 0.20
CA LEU A 33 -0.22 -15.32 -0.81
C LEU A 33 0.34 -13.91 -0.69
N GLU A 34 0.62 -13.45 0.54
CA GLU A 34 1.33 -12.19 0.75
C GLU A 34 2.76 -12.27 0.23
N ILE A 35 3.47 -13.35 0.55
CA ILE A 35 4.84 -13.58 0.05
C ILE A 35 4.85 -13.53 -1.48
N GLN A 36 3.89 -14.19 -2.14
CA GLN A 36 3.76 -14.16 -3.60
C GLN A 36 3.50 -12.74 -4.12
N GLY A 37 2.57 -12.00 -3.52
CA GLY A 37 2.25 -10.63 -3.91
C GLY A 37 3.45 -9.69 -3.79
N SER A 38 4.11 -9.69 -2.63
CA SER A 38 5.29 -8.87 -2.36
C SER A 38 6.46 -9.19 -3.28
N LEU A 39 6.83 -10.47 -3.42
CA LEU A 39 7.94 -10.86 -4.31
C LEU A 39 7.66 -10.50 -5.77
N ARG A 40 6.40 -10.60 -6.22
CA ARG A 40 6.03 -10.17 -7.57
C ARG A 40 6.15 -8.66 -7.74
N ALA A 41 5.74 -7.86 -6.75
CA ALA A 41 5.92 -6.41 -6.79
C ALA A 41 7.41 -6.02 -6.84
N GLN A 42 8.24 -6.67 -6.02
CA GLN A 42 9.69 -6.49 -6.04
C GLN A 42 10.30 -6.87 -7.40
N HIS A 43 9.82 -7.95 -8.03
CA HIS A 43 10.27 -8.36 -9.37
C HIS A 43 9.88 -7.34 -10.45
N ASP A 44 8.62 -6.89 -10.46
CA ASP A 44 8.12 -5.92 -11.44
C ASP A 44 8.84 -4.57 -11.29
N TRP A 45 9.13 -4.16 -10.05
CA TRP A 45 9.95 -2.99 -9.73
C TRP A 45 11.40 -3.13 -10.21
N ASN A 46 12.06 -4.25 -9.90
CA ASN A 46 13.41 -4.56 -10.38
C ASN A 46 13.54 -4.49 -11.90
N THR A 47 12.52 -4.99 -12.60
CA THR A 47 12.51 -5.10 -14.05
C THR A 47 12.21 -3.77 -14.73
N SER A 48 11.30 -2.97 -14.15
CA SER A 48 10.72 -1.82 -14.83
C SER A 48 11.18 -0.48 -14.28
N VAL A 49 11.56 -0.40 -13.00
CA VAL A 49 11.84 0.86 -12.30
C VAL A 49 13.33 0.99 -11.98
N ARG A 50 13.83 0.22 -11.01
CA ARG A 50 15.25 0.19 -10.61
C ARG A 50 15.58 -1.09 -9.84
N PRO A 51 16.84 -1.55 -9.86
CA PRO A 51 17.29 -2.66 -9.03
C PRO A 51 17.11 -2.38 -7.53
N ILE A 52 16.69 -3.39 -6.79
CA ILE A 52 16.64 -3.47 -5.34
C ILE A 52 17.36 -4.75 -4.89
N THR A 53 17.90 -4.76 -3.67
CA THR A 53 18.66 -5.90 -3.13
C THR A 53 18.25 -6.10 -1.68
N ASP A 54 17.93 -7.35 -1.31
CA ASP A 54 17.53 -7.75 0.04
C ASP A 54 16.44 -6.84 0.64
N TYR A 55 15.40 -6.55 -0.16
CA TYR A 55 14.33 -5.65 0.24
C TYR A 55 13.33 -6.35 1.19
N GLU A 56 13.27 -5.86 2.43
CA GLU A 56 12.40 -6.38 3.50
C GLU A 56 11.30 -5.36 3.83
N GLY A 57 10.46 -5.01 2.85
CA GLY A 57 9.32 -4.12 3.04
C GLY A 57 8.20 -4.77 3.86
N GLY A 58 7.29 -5.49 3.20
CA GLY A 58 6.20 -6.21 3.86
C GLY A 58 6.59 -7.61 4.36
N LEU A 59 7.72 -8.14 3.90
CA LEU A 59 8.17 -9.50 4.19
C LEU A 59 8.89 -9.57 5.54
N GLY A 60 8.47 -10.52 6.38
CA GLY A 60 9.14 -10.82 7.64
C GLY A 60 9.47 -12.31 7.77
N ASN A 61 10.42 -12.65 8.64
CA ASN A 61 10.80 -14.05 8.86
C ASN A 61 9.62 -14.91 9.38
N ARG A 62 8.80 -14.34 10.27
CA ARG A 62 7.69 -15.05 10.92
C ARG A 62 6.33 -14.40 10.72
N PHE A 63 6.31 -13.07 10.66
CA PHE A 63 5.11 -12.26 10.55
C PHE A 63 5.30 -11.30 9.39
N ASN A 64 4.55 -11.53 8.32
CA ASN A 64 4.47 -10.58 7.21
C ASN A 64 3.44 -9.49 7.55
N PHE A 65 3.68 -8.29 7.05
CA PHE A 65 2.98 -7.08 7.46
C PHE A 65 1.46 -7.17 7.29
N ILE A 66 0.97 -7.50 6.09
CA ILE A 66 -0.47 -7.58 5.81
C ILE A 66 -1.10 -8.76 6.57
N SER A 67 -0.40 -9.88 6.67
CA SER A 67 -0.89 -11.07 7.35
C SER A 67 -1.18 -10.86 8.83
N VAL A 68 -0.53 -9.89 9.49
CA VAL A 68 -0.77 -9.58 10.91
C VAL A 68 -1.52 -8.28 11.14
N THR A 69 -1.49 -7.33 10.20
CA THR A 69 -2.26 -6.08 10.30
C THR A 69 -3.69 -6.25 9.81
N ILE A 70 -3.90 -7.11 8.80
CA ILE A 70 -5.22 -7.42 8.23
C ILE A 70 -5.42 -8.94 8.18
N PRO A 71 -5.41 -9.63 9.34
CA PRO A 71 -5.32 -11.08 9.42
C PRO A 71 -6.56 -11.81 8.87
N ASP A 72 -7.72 -11.14 8.79
CA ASP A 72 -8.95 -11.71 8.23
C ASP A 72 -9.24 -11.20 6.80
N CYS A 73 -8.18 -10.85 6.05
CA CYS A 73 -8.28 -10.61 4.61
C CYS A 73 -8.94 -11.78 3.86
N LEU A 74 -9.74 -11.48 2.83
CA LEU A 74 -10.20 -12.52 1.92
C LEU A 74 -8.99 -13.11 1.17
N PRO A 75 -8.81 -14.44 1.14
CA PRO A 75 -7.66 -15.07 0.47
C PRO A 75 -7.47 -14.62 -0.97
N GLU A 76 -8.54 -14.55 -1.75
CA GLU A 76 -8.51 -14.14 -3.16
C GLU A 76 -8.09 -12.68 -3.37
N ARG A 77 -8.13 -11.85 -2.32
CA ARG A 77 -7.68 -10.45 -2.33
C ARG A 77 -6.28 -10.26 -1.74
N LEU A 78 -5.79 -11.22 -0.95
CA LEU A 78 -4.56 -11.08 -0.17
C LEU A 78 -3.32 -10.85 -1.05
N GLU A 79 -3.19 -11.55 -2.18
CA GLU A 79 -2.05 -11.39 -3.10
C GLU A 79 -1.98 -9.96 -3.67
N ILE A 80 -3.09 -9.42 -4.18
CA ILE A 80 -3.07 -8.09 -4.83
C ILE A 80 -2.91 -6.96 -3.81
N ILE A 81 -3.42 -7.13 -2.60
CA ILE A 81 -3.23 -6.15 -1.51
C ILE A 81 -1.78 -6.14 -1.07
N SER A 82 -1.18 -7.32 -0.89
CA SER A 82 0.23 -7.43 -0.54
C SER A 82 1.13 -6.85 -1.62
N TYR A 83 0.81 -7.12 -2.89
CA TYR A 83 1.48 -6.50 -4.04
C TYR A 83 1.40 -4.97 -3.98
N ALA A 84 0.21 -4.41 -3.74
CA ALA A 84 0.00 -2.97 -3.67
C ALA A 84 0.72 -2.33 -2.47
N ASN A 85 0.73 -3.00 -1.32
CA ASN A 85 1.43 -2.57 -0.13
C ASN A 85 2.95 -2.57 -0.32
N GLU A 86 3.50 -3.63 -0.92
CA GLU A 86 4.93 -3.70 -1.23
C GLU A 86 5.34 -2.60 -2.22
N PHE A 87 4.50 -2.32 -3.23
CA PHE A 87 4.70 -1.18 -4.12
C PHE A 87 4.67 0.15 -3.36
N ALA A 88 3.78 0.30 -2.37
CA ALA A 88 3.70 1.52 -1.55
C ALA A 88 4.98 1.73 -0.72
N PHE A 89 5.53 0.67 -0.10
CA PHE A 89 6.82 0.76 0.60
C PHE A 89 7.96 1.16 -0.35
N LEU A 90 8.07 0.50 -1.52
CA LEU A 90 9.10 0.83 -2.50
C LEU A 90 9.00 2.27 -3.02
N TYR A 91 7.77 2.75 -3.18
CA TYR A 91 7.49 4.12 -3.60
C TYR A 91 7.84 5.12 -2.50
N ASP A 92 7.48 4.87 -1.24
CA ASP A 92 7.81 5.75 -0.11
C ASP A 92 9.33 5.89 0.08
N ASP A 93 10.09 4.79 0.02
CA ASP A 93 11.55 4.80 0.08
C ASP A 93 12.19 5.60 -1.05
N GLU A 94 11.58 5.58 -2.25
CA GLU A 94 12.01 6.44 -3.37
C GLU A 94 11.66 7.90 -3.08
N MET A 95 10.46 8.20 -2.61
CA MET A 95 10.01 9.55 -2.31
C MET A 95 10.79 10.22 -1.18
N GLU A 96 11.25 9.48 -0.16
CA GLU A 96 12.15 9.99 0.88
C GLU A 96 13.48 10.50 0.30
N GLN A 97 13.92 9.98 -0.84
CA GLN A 97 15.18 10.34 -1.49
C GLN A 97 15.05 11.52 -2.46
N LEU A 98 13.82 11.96 -2.77
CA LEU A 98 13.57 13.00 -3.76
C LEU A 98 13.55 14.40 -3.13
N ASP A 99 13.97 15.40 -3.90
CA ASP A 99 13.76 16.79 -3.52
C ASP A 99 12.28 17.20 -3.72
N LEU A 100 11.91 18.35 -3.15
CA LEU A 100 10.53 18.87 -3.21
C LEU A 100 9.96 18.99 -4.63
N LYS A 101 10.80 19.19 -5.64
CA LYS A 101 10.37 19.36 -7.03
C LYS A 101 10.06 18.02 -7.67
N GLN A 102 10.93 17.04 -7.49
CA GLN A 102 10.74 15.67 -7.95
C GLN A 102 9.52 15.01 -7.28
N PHE A 103 9.23 15.40 -6.04
CA PHE A 103 8.05 14.95 -5.31
C PHE A 103 6.73 15.46 -5.91
N GLN A 104 6.69 16.72 -6.35
CA GLN A 104 5.53 17.29 -7.06
C GLN A 104 5.31 16.60 -8.42
N GLU A 105 6.39 16.28 -9.14
CA GLU A 105 6.31 15.53 -10.41
C GLU A 105 5.75 14.11 -10.20
N GLY A 106 6.15 13.40 -9.14
CA GLY A 106 5.60 12.09 -8.77
C GLY A 106 4.11 12.13 -8.40
N ARG A 107 3.67 13.17 -7.67
CA ARG A 107 2.24 13.41 -7.37
C ARG A 107 1.42 13.62 -8.63
N ASP A 108 1.86 14.53 -9.51
CA ASP A 108 1.14 14.87 -10.74
C ASP A 108 1.08 13.68 -11.69
N ALA A 109 2.15 12.88 -11.71
CA ALA A 109 2.20 11.62 -12.41
C ALA A 109 1.10 10.65 -11.94
N MET A 110 0.93 10.51 -10.64
CA MET A 110 -0.11 9.67 -10.05
C MET A 110 -1.51 10.20 -10.35
N LEU A 111 -1.78 11.50 -10.16
CA LEU A 111 -3.08 12.13 -10.42
C LEU A 111 -3.54 11.98 -11.89
N GLN A 112 -2.61 12.00 -12.84
CA GLN A 112 -2.91 11.91 -14.26
C GLN A 112 -3.51 10.55 -14.65
N VAL A 113 -2.99 9.44 -14.10
CA VAL A 113 -3.47 8.07 -14.37
C VAL A 113 -4.98 7.94 -14.12
N PHE A 114 -5.49 8.64 -13.10
CA PHE A 114 -6.90 8.57 -12.73
C PHE A 114 -7.81 9.41 -13.62
N SER A 115 -7.30 10.53 -14.13
CA SER A 115 -8.07 11.37 -15.06
C SER A 115 -8.31 10.63 -16.39
N GLU A 116 -7.34 9.79 -16.78
CA GLU A 116 -7.40 8.98 -18.00
C GLU A 116 -8.34 7.76 -17.86
N GLU A 117 -8.51 7.19 -16.66
CA GLU A 117 -9.42 6.06 -16.39
C GLU A 117 -10.89 6.47 -16.12
N GLN A 118 -11.17 7.74 -15.81
CA GLN A 118 -12.54 8.26 -15.59
C GLN A 118 -13.18 8.90 -16.84
N GLY A 119 -12.38 9.23 -17.87
CA GLY A 119 -12.82 9.90 -19.09
C GLY A 119 -12.93 8.97 -20.30
N ASP A 120 -13.80 9.33 -21.23
CA ASP A 120 -13.95 8.69 -22.55
C ASP A 120 -12.58 8.55 -23.22
N ALA A 121 -12.25 7.35 -23.69
CA ALA A 121 -10.91 6.96 -24.14
C ALA A 121 -10.31 7.95 -25.16
N THR A 122 -9.47 8.86 -24.70
CA THR A 122 -8.47 9.48 -25.58
C THR A 122 -7.39 8.43 -25.81
N PRO A 123 -7.06 8.07 -27.07
CA PRO A 123 -6.03 7.09 -27.33
C PRO A 123 -4.72 7.61 -26.72
N PHE A 124 -4.12 6.76 -25.90
CA PHE A 124 -2.82 7.00 -25.30
C PHE A 124 -1.88 7.51 -26.40
N ASN A 125 -1.38 8.74 -26.28
CA ASN A 125 -0.46 9.28 -27.26
C ASN A 125 0.87 8.55 -27.02
N GLU A 126 1.11 7.48 -27.78
CA GLU A 126 2.25 6.52 -27.70
C GLU A 126 3.65 7.18 -27.81
N THR A 127 3.74 8.50 -27.83
CA THR A 127 4.94 9.28 -28.10
C THR A 127 5.75 9.67 -26.86
N LYS A 128 5.26 9.40 -25.64
CA LYS A 128 6.08 9.41 -24.42
C LYS A 128 6.02 8.04 -23.75
N ALA A 129 7.19 7.42 -23.55
CA ALA A 129 7.29 6.20 -22.75
C ALA A 129 6.60 6.45 -21.41
N LEU A 130 5.54 5.69 -21.13
CA LEU A 130 4.81 5.79 -19.86
C LEU A 130 5.81 5.50 -18.73
N ASP A 131 5.80 6.35 -17.69
CA ASP A 131 6.58 6.12 -16.48
C ASP A 131 6.33 4.68 -15.97
N PRO A 132 7.37 3.85 -15.82
CA PRO A 132 7.23 2.46 -15.38
C PRO A 132 6.44 2.29 -14.08
N LYS A 133 6.51 3.26 -13.16
CA LYS A 133 5.73 3.25 -11.92
C LYS A 133 4.24 3.42 -12.19
N LYS A 134 3.86 4.31 -13.12
CA LYS A 134 2.46 4.46 -13.57
C LYS A 134 1.95 3.17 -14.17
N LYS A 135 2.78 2.46 -14.94
CA LYS A 135 2.39 1.16 -15.51
C LYS A 135 2.01 0.16 -14.42
N ILE A 136 2.82 0.06 -13.37
CA ILE A 136 2.54 -0.82 -12.23
C ILE A 136 1.27 -0.37 -11.48
N GLN A 137 1.10 0.93 -11.23
CA GLN A 137 -0.11 1.47 -10.60
C GLN A 137 -1.39 1.15 -11.37
N MET A 138 -1.37 1.31 -12.71
CA MET A 138 -2.52 0.94 -13.56
C MET A 138 -2.83 -0.55 -13.51
N GLN A 139 -1.81 -1.41 -13.45
CA GLN A 139 -2.01 -2.85 -13.32
C GLN A 139 -2.62 -3.23 -11.97
N ILE A 140 -2.19 -2.59 -10.88
CA ILE A 140 -2.80 -2.74 -9.55
C ILE A 140 -4.28 -2.38 -9.62
N PHE A 141 -4.57 -1.20 -10.18
CA PHE A 141 -5.92 -0.67 -10.31
C PHE A 141 -6.83 -1.61 -11.10
N ALA A 142 -6.38 -2.03 -12.29
CA ALA A 142 -7.14 -2.91 -13.16
C ALA A 142 -7.47 -4.24 -12.47
N ARG A 143 -6.52 -4.80 -11.72
CA ARG A 143 -6.74 -6.06 -10.98
C ARG A 143 -7.68 -5.88 -9.80
N MET A 144 -7.58 -4.79 -9.04
CA MET A 144 -8.54 -4.47 -7.99
C MET A 144 -9.95 -4.28 -8.55
N LYS A 145 -10.09 -3.54 -9.66
CA LYS A 145 -11.39 -3.30 -10.32
C LYS A 145 -12.02 -4.58 -10.85
N ALA A 146 -11.22 -5.52 -11.34
CA ALA A 146 -11.69 -6.84 -11.78
C ALA A 146 -12.23 -7.70 -10.61
N LEU A 147 -11.73 -7.50 -9.39
CA LEU A 147 -12.21 -8.18 -8.19
C LEU A 147 -13.46 -7.49 -7.60
N ASP A 148 -13.41 -6.16 -7.49
CA ASP A 148 -14.46 -5.36 -6.84
C ASP A 148 -14.37 -3.91 -7.31
N ALA A 149 -15.12 -3.56 -8.37
CA ALA A 149 -15.03 -2.25 -9.01
C ALA A 149 -15.38 -1.08 -8.07
N GLU A 150 -16.36 -1.25 -7.18
CA GLU A 150 -16.78 -0.20 -6.26
C GLU A 150 -15.69 0.10 -5.23
N ARG A 151 -15.17 -0.94 -4.57
CA ARG A 151 -14.12 -0.78 -3.55
C ARG A 151 -12.78 -0.40 -4.12
N ALA A 152 -12.49 -0.86 -5.33
CA ALA A 152 -11.36 -0.42 -6.10
C ALA A 152 -11.36 1.11 -6.18
N VAL A 153 -12.43 1.73 -6.71
CA VAL A 153 -12.55 3.19 -6.86
C VAL A 153 -12.33 3.93 -5.53
N ILE A 154 -12.90 3.46 -4.43
CA ILE A 154 -12.71 4.04 -3.09
C ILE A 154 -11.23 3.97 -2.65
N THR A 155 -10.60 2.81 -2.85
CA THR A 155 -9.18 2.59 -2.52
C THR A 155 -8.29 3.57 -3.26
N MET A 156 -8.58 3.77 -4.54
CA MET A 156 -7.80 4.64 -5.42
C MET A 156 -7.97 6.11 -5.08
N GLN A 157 -9.20 6.57 -4.83
CA GLN A 157 -9.46 7.94 -4.41
C GLN A 157 -8.72 8.29 -3.12
N SER A 158 -8.64 7.31 -2.22
CA SER A 158 -7.94 7.48 -0.95
C SER A 158 -6.42 7.45 -1.13
N TRP A 159 -5.88 6.60 -2.01
CA TRP A 159 -4.45 6.62 -2.36
C TRP A 159 -4.04 7.95 -2.98
N ILE A 160 -4.86 8.51 -3.89
CA ILE A 160 -4.63 9.85 -4.45
C ILE A 160 -4.56 10.90 -3.34
N LYS A 161 -5.56 10.90 -2.46
CA LYS A 161 -5.65 11.86 -1.37
C LYS A 161 -4.46 11.72 -0.42
N PHE A 162 -4.03 10.49 -0.14
CA PHE A 162 -2.84 10.20 0.64
C PHE A 162 -1.61 10.84 -0.01
N VAL A 163 -1.33 10.56 -1.29
CA VAL A 163 -0.13 11.10 -1.95
C VAL A 163 -0.16 12.62 -2.02
N ASP A 164 -1.31 13.23 -2.31
CA ASP A 164 -1.41 14.69 -2.28
C ASP A 164 -1.16 15.28 -0.89
N LEU A 165 -1.73 14.69 0.17
CA LEU A 165 -1.54 15.20 1.52
C LEU A 165 -0.13 14.93 2.05
N ALA A 166 0.35 13.69 1.94
CA ALA A 166 1.73 13.29 2.25
C ALA A 166 2.72 14.22 1.53
N SER A 167 2.39 14.66 0.31
CA SER A 167 3.27 15.55 -0.43
C SER A 167 3.56 16.90 0.23
N ARG A 168 2.66 17.34 1.10
CA ARG A 168 2.68 18.64 1.77
C ARG A 168 3.20 18.55 3.21
N THR A 169 3.28 17.34 3.76
CA THR A 169 3.64 17.10 5.16
C THR A 169 5.11 17.35 5.47
N ARG A 170 5.99 17.22 4.47
CA ARG A 170 7.46 17.29 4.63
C ARG A 170 8.06 18.67 4.34
N MET A 171 7.24 19.73 4.28
CA MET A 171 7.68 21.05 3.81
C MET A 171 8.35 21.93 4.88
N GLU A 172 8.03 21.76 6.16
CA GLU A 172 8.56 22.59 7.24
C GLU A 172 8.88 21.76 8.50
N PRO A 173 9.89 22.14 9.29
CA PRO A 173 10.23 21.46 10.55
C PRO A 173 9.14 21.67 11.62
N PHE A 174 8.91 20.65 12.44
CA PHE A 174 7.99 20.71 13.57
C PHE A 174 8.71 21.09 14.85
N GLU A 175 8.15 22.00 15.63
CA GLU A 175 8.73 22.43 16.92
C GLU A 175 8.13 21.64 18.09
N THR A 176 6.96 21.02 17.90
CA THR A 176 6.25 20.30 18.97
C THR A 176 5.61 19.01 18.47
N LEU A 177 5.44 18.05 19.38
CA LEU A 177 4.75 16.79 19.09
C LEU A 177 3.30 17.01 18.64
N ASN A 178 2.62 18.03 19.18
CA ASN A 178 1.24 18.36 18.80
C ASN A 178 1.12 18.84 17.34
N GLN A 179 2.17 19.48 16.80
CA GLN A 179 2.23 19.85 15.39
C GLN A 179 2.62 18.65 14.51
N TYR A 180 3.51 17.80 15.02
CA TYR A 180 4.01 16.63 14.30
C TYR A 180 2.95 15.52 14.14
N LEU A 181 2.26 15.14 15.22
CA LEU A 181 1.41 13.93 15.23
C LEU A 181 0.28 13.94 14.19
N PRO A 182 -0.50 15.02 14.01
CA PRO A 182 -1.54 15.04 12.97
C PRO A 182 -0.96 14.87 11.56
N THR A 183 0.20 15.46 11.33
CA THR A 183 0.91 15.38 10.05
C THR A 183 1.50 13.99 9.82
N ARG A 184 2.09 13.40 10.87
CA ARG A 184 2.66 12.06 10.81
C ARG A 184 1.60 10.98 10.64
N ALA A 185 0.39 11.14 11.17
CA ALA A 185 -0.70 10.18 10.94
C ALA A 185 -1.01 10.04 9.43
N ILE A 186 -1.06 11.17 8.72
CA ILE A 186 -1.24 11.21 7.27
C ILE A 186 -0.03 10.58 6.57
N ASP A 187 1.18 11.03 6.87
CA ASP A 187 2.43 10.55 6.23
C ASP A 187 2.72 9.07 6.53
N ALA A 188 2.26 8.53 7.67
CA ALA A 188 2.34 7.11 8.01
C ALA A 188 1.33 6.23 7.22
N GLY A 189 0.48 6.82 6.39
CA GLY A 189 -0.39 6.07 5.50
C GLY A 189 -1.75 5.70 6.08
N GLU A 190 -2.29 6.45 7.05
CA GLU A 190 -3.67 6.26 7.56
C GLU A 190 -4.67 6.14 6.40
N LEU A 191 -4.54 7.01 5.39
CA LEU A 191 -5.38 7.04 4.19
C LEU A 191 -5.06 5.96 3.15
N LEU A 192 -4.06 5.11 3.37
CA LEU A 192 -3.81 3.90 2.57
C LEU A 192 -4.32 2.67 3.30
N VAL A 193 -4.01 2.55 4.59
CA VAL A 193 -4.39 1.40 5.41
C VAL A 193 -5.91 1.30 5.54
N ASP A 194 -6.62 2.40 5.79
CA ASP A 194 -8.09 2.39 5.94
C ASP A 194 -8.85 1.94 4.67
N PRO A 195 -8.51 2.41 3.46
CA PRO A 195 -9.12 1.91 2.23
C PRO A 195 -8.67 0.51 1.85
N PHE A 196 -7.43 0.11 2.14
CA PHE A 196 -7.05 -1.30 2.05
C PHE A 196 -7.93 -2.13 2.99
N LEU A 197 -8.21 -1.67 4.21
CA LEU A 197 -9.18 -2.29 5.11
C LEU A 197 -10.61 -2.30 4.51
N CYS A 198 -11.04 -1.24 3.82
CA CYS A 198 -12.33 -1.22 3.11
C CYS A 198 -12.40 -2.20 1.94
N ALA A 199 -11.31 -2.38 1.17
CA ALA A 199 -11.19 -3.39 0.11
C ALA A 199 -11.19 -4.83 0.67
N VAL A 200 -10.87 -4.98 1.95
CA VAL A 200 -10.71 -6.26 2.63
C VAL A 200 -11.99 -6.73 3.32
N ILE A 201 -12.82 -5.81 3.82
CA ILE A 201 -13.97 -6.18 4.65
C ILE A 201 -15.24 -6.21 3.82
N VAL A 202 -15.45 -7.33 3.12
CA VAL A 202 -16.77 -7.76 2.66
C VAL A 202 -16.91 -9.22 2.95
N VAL A 203 -17.40 -9.49 4.14
CA VAL A 203 -18.16 -10.71 4.37
C VAL A 203 -19.33 -10.66 3.38
N ASN A 204 -19.59 -11.76 2.66
CA ASN A 204 -20.83 -11.97 1.91
C ASN A 204 -22.05 -11.53 2.72
#